data_AF-A0A1G9SZI9-F1
#
_entry.id   AF-A0A1G9SZI9-F1
#
_cell.length_a   1.000
_cell.length_b   1.000
_cell.length_c   1.000
_cell.angle_alpha   90.00
_cell.angle_beta   90.00
_cell.angle_gamma   90.00
#
_symmetry.space_group_name_H-M   'P 1'
#
loop_
_entity.id
_entity.type
_entity.pdbx_description
1 polymer ?
#
loop_
_entity_poly.entity_id
_entity_poly.type
_entity_poly.pdbx_seq_one_letter_code
_entity_poly.pdbx_strand_id
1 'polypeptide(L)' 'MTASYDYHIGVDYHKSYSHLVVQDSSGKTLRSGRVKNDRQSLGGFLERYRENSHAVVEATR' A
#
# COMPACT_ATOMS: atom_id res chain seq x y z
N MET A 1 -5.06 16.95 15.02
CA MET A 1 -5.92 16.54 13.90
C MET A 1 -5.19 15.42 13.18
N THR A 2 -5.69 14.19 13.23
CA THR A 2 -5.17 13.11 12.37
C THR A 2 -5.61 13.43 10.95
N ALA A 3 -4.67 13.49 10.00
CA ALA A 3 -5.03 13.69 8.60
C ALA A 3 -6.00 12.57 8.15
N SER A 4 -7.12 12.95 7.53
CA SER A 4 -8.12 12.01 7.01
C SER A 4 -7.68 11.57 5.62
N TYR A 5 -7.01 10.43 5.56
CA TYR A 5 -6.63 9.80 4.30
C TYR A 5 -7.77 8.93 3.78
N ASP A 6 -7.99 8.94 2.47
CA ASP A 6 -9.00 8.09 1.83
C ASP A 6 -8.54 6.63 1.79
N TYR A 7 -7.22 6.43 1.70
CA TYR A 7 -6.60 5.12 1.66
C TYR A 7 -5.42 4.99 2.62
N HIS A 8 -5.36 3.84 3.29
CA HIS A 8 -4.24 3.41 4.12
C HIS A 8 -3.54 2.23 3.45
N ILE A 9 -2.23 2.36 3.20
CA ILE A 9 -1.44 1.35 2.50
C ILE A 9 -0.41 0.78 3.47
N GLY A 10 -0.51 -0.51 3.78
CA GLY A 10 0.52 -1.27 4.49
C GLY A 10 1.46 -1.94 3.51
N VAL A 11 2.76 -1.80 3.72
CA VAL A 11 3.81 -2.39 2.89
C VAL A 11 4.73 -3.24 3.78
N ASP A 12 4.68 -4.56 3.63
CA ASP A 12 5.69 -5.48 4.16
C ASP A 12 6.70 -5.77 3.05
N TYR A 13 7.91 -5.24 3.21
CA TYR A 13 8.95 -5.29 2.19
C TYR A 13 9.82 -6.54 2.34
N HIS A 14 10.01 -7.26 1.24
CA HIS A 14 11.04 -8.29 1.11
C HIS A 14 11.98 -7.99 -0.06
N LYS A 15 13.06 -8.77 -0.19
CA LYS A 15 14.12 -8.51 -1.19
C LYS A 15 13.63 -8.44 -2.64
N SER A 16 12.69 -9.31 -3.05
CA SER A 16 12.23 -9.42 -4.45
C SER A 16 10.76 -9.05 -4.67
N TYR A 17 10.01 -8.84 -3.60
CA TYR A 17 8.59 -8.50 -3.62
C TYR A 17 8.19 -7.82 -2.32
N SER A 18 7.02 -7.17 -2.34
CA SER A 18 6.37 -6.63 -1.15
C SER A 18 4.97 -7.22 -1.02
N HIS A 19 4.54 -7.49 0.21
CA HIS A 19 3.13 -7.68 0.51
C HIS A 19 2.50 -6.30 0.70
N LEU A 20 1.52 -5.98 -0.14
CA LEU A 20 0.79 -4.73 -0.08
C LEU A 20 -0.63 -5.01 0.40
N VAL A 21 -1.12 -4.14 1.29
CA VAL A 21 -2.52 -4.10 1.72
C VAL A 21 -3.01 -2.67 1.58
N VAL A 22 -4.15 -2.48 0.95
CA VAL A 22 -4.83 -1.18 0.81
C VAL A 22 -6.17 -1.28 1.53
N GLN A 23 -6.41 -0.35 2.44
CA GLN A 23 -7.65 -0.20 3.17
C GLN A 23 -8.27 1.17 2.89
N ASP A 24 -9.60 1.27 2.94
CA ASP A 24 -10.27 2.57 2.98
C ASP A 24 -10.14 3.22 4.37
N SER A 25 -10.65 4.44 4.51
CA SER A 25 -10.68 5.19 5.76
C SER A 25 -11.48 4.50 6.90
N SER A 26 -12.31 3.50 6.59
CA SER A 26 -13.04 2.70 7.58
C SER A 26 -12.27 1.45 8.03
N GLY A 27 -11.08 1.20 7.47
CA GLY A 27 -10.27 0.01 7.75
C GLY A 27 -10.69 -1.23 6.94
N LYS A 28 -11.58 -1.09 5.96
CA LYS A 28 -11.96 -2.20 5.10
C LYS A 28 -10.89 -2.40 4.03
N THR A 29 -10.39 -3.63 3.90
CA THR A 29 -9.44 -3.98 2.84
C THR A 29 -10.09 -3.89 1.45
N LEU A 30 -9.54 -3.01 0.62
CA LEU A 30 -9.94 -2.83 -0.78
C LEU A 30 -9.12 -3.73 -1.71
N ARG A 31 -7.84 -3.94 -1.37
CA ARG A 31 -6.91 -4.74 -2.18
C ARG A 31 -5.78 -5.27 -1.31
N SER A 32 -5.36 -6.50 -1.56
CA SER A 32 -4.14 -7.05 -0.99
C SER A 32 -3.43 -7.95 -1.99
N GLY A 33 -2.12 -8.10 -1.86
CA GLY A 33 -1.38 -9.02 -2.71
C GLY A 33 0.13 -8.89 -2.61
N ARG A 34 0.79 -9.91 -3.17
CA ARG A 34 2.23 -9.92 -3.39
C ARG A 34 2.54 -9.20 -4.69
N VAL A 35 3.41 -8.19 -4.64
CA VAL A 35 3.78 -7.36 -5.79
C VAL A 35 5.29 -7.36 -5.93
N LYS A 36 5.81 -7.54 -7.15
CA LYS A 36 7.25 -7.43 -7.40
C LYS A 36 7.73 -6.02 -7.10
N ASN A 37 8.97 -5.92 -6.61
CA ASN A 37 9.61 -4.62 -6.31
C ASN A 37 10.15 -3.95 -7.59
N ASP A 38 9.33 -3.87 -8.63
CA ASP A 38 9.62 -3.12 -9.84
C ASP A 38 8.57 -2.02 -10.02
N ARG A 39 8.99 -0.95 -10.71
CA ARG A 39 8.17 0.27 -10.85
C ARG A 39 6.84 0.01 -11.56
N GLN A 40 6.83 -0.93 -12.52
CA GLN A 40 5.63 -1.24 -13.30
C GLN A 40 4.61 -1.99 -12.44
N SER A 41 5.05 -3.02 -11.72
CA SER A 41 4.21 -3.82 -10.82
C SER A 41 3.63 -2.97 -9.69
N LEU A 42 4.47 -2.17 -9.02
CA LEU A 42 4.02 -1.27 -7.95
C LEU A 42 3.09 -0.17 -8.48
N GLY A 43 3.43 0.42 -9.63
CA GLY A 43 2.61 1.45 -10.28
C GLY A 43 1.22 0.95 -10.63
N GLY A 44 1.11 -0.22 -11.28
CA GLY A 44 -0.17 -0.83 -11.62
C GLY A 44 -0.95 -1.33 -10.40
N PHE A 45 -0.27 -1.69 -9.31
CA PHE A 45 -0.97 -2.07 -8.08
C PHE A 45 -1.60 -0.86 -7.38
N LEU A 46 -0.89 0.28 -7.36
CA LEU A 46 -1.27 1.46 -6.59
C LEU A 46 -2.00 2.53 -7.41
N GLU A 47 -2.15 2.36 -8.73
CA GLU A 47 -2.70 3.37 -9.65
C GLU A 47 -3.99 4.05 -9.15
N ARG A 48 -4.92 3.27 -8.57
CA ARG A 48 -6.23 3.76 -8.09
C ARG A 48 -6.19 4.37 -6.68
N TYR A 49 -5.05 4.31 -6.00
CA TYR A 49 -4.88 4.67 -4.59
C TYR A 49 -3.73 5.67 -4.42
N ARG A 50 -3.51 6.55 -5.40
CA ARG A 50 -2.41 7.53 -5.37
C ARG A 50 -2.79 8.84 -4.71
N GLU A 51 -4.07 9.18 -4.71
CA GLU A 51 -4.58 10.44 -4.18
C GLU A 51 -4.96 10.30 -2.70
N ASN A 52 -4.69 11.33 -1.90
CA ASN A 52 -5.01 11.41 -0.48
C ASN A 52 -4.75 10.12 0.32
N SER A 53 -3.60 9.50 0.09
CA SER A 53 -3.26 8.18 0.63
C SER A 53 -2.09 8.28 1.61
N HIS A 54 -2.11 7.40 2.62
CA HIS A 54 -1.03 7.24 3.57
C HIS A 54 -0.44 5.85 3.50
N ALA A 55 0.83 5.76 3.12
CA ALA A 55 1.56 4.50 3.05
C ALA A 55 2.53 4.38 4.23
N VAL A 56 2.49 3.23 4.89
CA VAL A 56 3.42 2.84 5.94
C VAL A 56 4.18 1.61 5.47
N VAL A 57 5.50 1.68 5.55
CA VAL A 57 6.39 0.57 5.24
C VAL A 57 6.87 -0.05 6.54
N GLU A 58 6.63 -1.34 6.69
CA GLU A 58 7.18 -2.13 7.79
C GLU A 58 8.69 -2.22 7.62
N ALA A 59 9.42 -1.66 8.58
CA ALA A 59 10.88 -1.55 8.55
C ALA A 59 11.57 -2.77 9.17
N THR A 60 10.99 -3.96 9.07
CA THR A 60 11.59 -5.19 9.62
C THR A 60 12.07 -6.11 8.51
N ARG A 61 13.39 -6.11 8.29
CA ARG A 61 14.28 -7.25 8.00
C ARG A 61 15.64 -6.75 7.50
#